data_AF-R6TK12-F1
#
_entry.id   AF-R6TK12-F1
#
_cell.length_a   1.000
_cell.length_b   1.000
_cell.length_c   1.000
_cell.angle_alpha   90.00
_cell.angle_beta   90.00
_cell.angle_gamma   90.00
#
_symmetry.space_group_name_H-M   'P 1'
#
loop_
_entity.id
_entity.type
_entity.pdbx_description
1 polymer ?
#
loop_
_entity_poly.entity_id
_entity_poly.type
_entity_poly.pdbx_seq_one_letter_code
_entity_poly.pdbx_strand_id
1 'polypeptide(L)' 'MLLPELRLAFSYFLPMETNRIARRAAALHGADGGALQRPAAVDATAYARAEALDAWAASRLDAFAEEGDDA' A
#
# COMPACT_ATOMS: atom_id res chain seq x y z
N MET A 1 -5.68 11.97 -6.23
CA MET A 1 -6.20 11.60 -4.87
C MET A 1 -6.68 10.14 -4.84
N LEU A 2 -5.82 9.20 -4.44
CA LEU A 2 -6.23 7.79 -4.26
C LEU A 2 -5.58 7.07 -3.06
N LEU A 3 -4.46 7.57 -2.52
CA LEU A 3 -3.69 6.86 -1.49
C LEU A 3 -4.26 6.98 -0.07
N PRO A 4 -4.65 8.18 0.42
CA PRO A 4 -5.26 8.31 1.74
C PRO A 4 -6.56 7.50 1.85
N GLU A 5 -7.40 7.52 0.82
CA GLU A 5 -8.67 6.77 0.78
C GLU A 5 -8.43 5.26 0.72
N LEU A 6 -7.42 4.81 -0.04
CA LEU A 6 -7.04 3.40 -0.11
C LEU A 6 -6.53 2.92 1.27
N ARG A 7 -5.67 3.70 1.93
CA ARG A 7 -5.18 3.40 3.28
C ARG A 7 -6.33 3.32 4.29
N LEU A 8 -7.33 4.20 4.14
CA LEU A 8 -8.55 4.14 4.94
C LEU A 8 -9.36 2.87 4.66
N ALA A 9 -9.53 2.45 3.41
CA ALA A 9 -10.21 1.20 3.07
C ALA A 9 -9.54 -0.02 3.72
N PHE A 10 -8.21 -0.08 3.73
CA PHE A 10 -7.45 -1.13 4.41
C PHE A 10 -7.61 -1.12 5.93
N SER A 11 -7.98 0.01 6.55
CA SER A 11 -8.27 0.08 7.99
C SER A 11 -9.59 -0.59 8.38
N TYR A 12 -10.51 -0.76 7.42
CA TYR A 12 -11.78 -1.45 7.62
C TYR A 12 -11.71 -2.96 7.37
N PHE A 13 -10.62 -3.46 6.78
CA PHE A 13 -10.46 -4.88 6.54
C PHE A 13 -10.21 -5.65 7.84
N LEU A 14 -10.92 -6.76 7.98
CA LEU A 14 -10.66 -7.70 9.06
C LEU A 14 -9.23 -8.25 8.91
N PRO A 15 -8.56 -8.64 10.01
CA PRO A 15 -7.20 -9.18 9.95
C PRO A 15 -7.04 -10.34 8.95
N MET A 16 -8.09 -11.16 8.78
CA MET A 16 -8.09 -12.26 7.81
C MET A 16 -8.13 -11.80 6.35
N GLU A 17 -8.84 -10.72 6.05
CA GLU A 17 -8.94 -10.15 4.71
C GLU A 17 -7.62 -9.49 4.32
N THR A 18 -7.04 -8.70 5.22
CA THR A 18 -5.71 -8.12 5.06
C THR A 18 -4.66 -9.21 4.81
N ASN A 19 -4.72 -10.32 5.56
CA ASN A 19 -3.81 -11.45 5.37
C ASN A 19 -4.02 -12.13 4.00
N ARG A 20 -5.26 -12.26 3.53
CA ARG A 20 -5.56 -12.82 2.19
C ARG A 20 -4.98 -11.95 1.07
N ILE A 21 -5.09 -10.64 1.19
CA ILE A 21 -4.53 -9.69 0.22
C ILE A 21 -3.01 -9.74 0.25
N ALA A 22 -2.41 -9.73 1.44
CA ALA A 22 -0.97 -9.80 1.62
C ALA A 22 -0.38 -11.07 0.97
N ARG A 23 -0.98 -12.25 1.19
CA ARG A 23 -0.55 -13.50 0.54
C ARG A 23 -0.64 -13.43 -0.98
N ARG A 24 -1.69 -12.81 -1.53
CA ARG A 24 -1.87 -12.66 -2.98
C ARG A 24 -0.78 -11.77 -3.57
N ALA A 25 -0.44 -10.67 -2.89
CA ALA A 25 0.63 -9.76 -3.28
C ALA A 25 2.00 -10.42 -3.19
N ALA A 26 2.31 -11.15 -2.11
CA ALA A 26 3.56 -11.89 -2.00
C ALA A 26 3.73 -12.91 -3.13
N ALA A 27 2.69 -13.68 -3.44
CA ALA A 27 2.71 -14.62 -4.55
C ALA A 27 2.96 -13.93 -5.91
N LEU A 28 2.37 -12.74 -6.14
CA LEU A 28 2.61 -11.95 -7.35
C LEU A 28 4.08 -11.52 -7.48
N HIS A 29 4.75 -11.25 -6.36
CA HIS A 29 6.15 -10.80 -6.32
C HIS A 29 7.15 -11.94 -6.04
N GLY A 30 6.72 -13.20 -6.06
CA GLY A 30 7.58 -14.36 -5.82
C GLY A 30 8.10 -14.47 -4.37
N ALA A 31 7.47 -13.79 -3.42
CA ALA A 31 7.82 -13.82 -2.00
C ALA A 31 7.00 -14.90 -1.26
N ASP A 32 7.61 -15.49 -0.23
CA ASP A 32 6.97 -16.44 0.68
C ASP A 32 6.09 -15.71 1.72
N GLY A 33 5.09 -16.40 2.27
CA GLY A 33 4.17 -15.83 3.26
C GLY A 33 4.80 -15.52 4.62
N GLY A 34 5.96 -16.11 4.95
CA GLY A 34 6.78 -15.79 6.12
C GLY A 34 7.41 -14.40 6.03
N ALA A 35 7.74 -13.93 4.83
CA ALA A 35 8.21 -12.55 4.60
C ALA A 35 7.13 -11.49 4.90
N LEU A 36 5.86 -11.88 4.95
CA LEU A 36 4.73 -11.01 5.33
C LEU A 36 4.51 -10.93 6.84
N GLN A 37 5.23 -11.72 7.64
CA GLN A 37 5.15 -11.63 9.09
C GLN A 37 5.65 -10.25 9.51
N ARG A 38 4.72 -9.43 10.01
CA ARG A 38 4.96 -8.06 10.44
C ARG A 38 6.12 -8.04 11.45
N PRO A 39 7.20 -7.27 11.21
CA PRO A 39 8.21 -7.04 12.24
C PRO A 39 7.58 -6.34 13.45
N ALA A 40 8.24 -6.44 14.60
CA ALA A 40 7.82 -5.85 15.87
C ALA A 40 7.29 -4.40 15.76
N ALA A 41 6.40 -4.05 16.70
CA ALA A 41 5.75 -2.75 16.90
C ALA A 41 6.17 -1.62 15.93
N VAL A 42 5.22 -1.17 15.11
CA VAL A 42 5.38 -0.04 14.19
C VAL A 42 5.85 1.19 14.98
N ASP A 43 7.05 1.67 14.68
CA ASP A 43 7.64 2.85 15.33
C ASP A 43 7.35 4.14 14.54
N ALA A 44 7.73 5.28 15.09
CA ALA A 44 7.53 6.58 14.43
C ALA A 44 8.25 6.66 13.06
N THR A 45 9.37 5.95 12.92
CA THR A 45 10.16 5.87 11.69
C THR A 45 9.38 5.17 10.57
N ALA A 46 8.68 4.09 10.88
CA ALA A 46 7.81 3.39 9.96
C ALA A 46 6.65 4.27 9.47
N TYR A 47 6.08 5.11 10.34
CA TYR A 47 5.05 6.08 9.95
C TYR A 47 5.59 7.14 8.99
N ALA A 48 6.74 7.75 9.30
CA ALA A 48 7.36 8.75 8.43
C ALA A 48 7.70 8.18 7.03
N ARG A 49 8.13 6.92 6.97
CA ARG A 49 8.37 6.22 5.71
C ARG A 49 7.10 6.00 4.91
N ALA A 50 5.99 5.64 5.57
CA ALA A 50 4.69 5.47 4.90
C ALA A 50 4.19 6.79 4.31
N GLU A 51 4.32 7.90 5.04
CA GLU A 51 3.97 9.24 4.56
C GLU A 51 4.77 9.64 3.30
N ALA A 52 6.08 9.35 3.31
CA ALA A 52 6.95 9.62 2.16
C ALA A 52 6.59 8.77 0.93
N LEU A 53 6.17 7.51 1.16
CA LEU A 53 5.67 6.63 0.10
C LEU A 53 4.34 7.15 -0.47
N ASP A 54 3.44 7.63 0.39
CA ASP A 54 2.17 8.22 -0.03
C ASP A 54 2.39 9.47 -0.90
N ALA A 55 3.30 10.37 -0.50
CA ALA A 55 3.66 11.56 -1.27
C ALA A 55 4.30 11.21 -2.63
N TRP A 56 5.22 10.23 -2.64
CA TRP A 56 5.84 9.74 -3.87
C TRP A 56 4.80 9.14 -4.83
N ALA A 57 3.89 8.31 -4.31
CA ALA A 57 2.88 7.66 -5.13
C ALA A 57 1.84 8.67 -5.65
N ALA A 58 1.46 9.68 -4.85
CA ALA A 58 0.61 10.77 -5.29
C ALA A 58 1.22 11.52 -6.49
N SER A 59 2.51 11.88 -6.42
CA SER A 59 3.20 12.59 -7.52
C SER A 59 3.26 11.80 -8.84
N ARG A 60 3.15 10.47 -8.79
CA ARG A 60 3.14 9.60 -9.98
C ARG A 60 1.73 9.35 -10.49
N LEU A 61 0.77 9.16 -9.60
CA LEU A 61 -0.62 8.91 -9.99
C LEU A 61 -1.26 10.15 -10.61
N ASP A 62 -0.90 11.35 -10.18
CA ASP A 62 -1.34 12.58 -10.84
C ASP A 62 -0.74 12.68 -12.27
N ALA A 63 0.48 12.18 -12.48
CA ALA A 63 1.08 12.12 -13.83
C ALA A 63 0.36 11.12 -14.76
N PHE A 64 -0.16 10.01 -14.23
CA PHE A 64 -0.95 9.04 -15.01
C PHE A 64 -2.39 9.51 -15.29
N ALA A 65 -2.91 10.49 -14.55
CA ALA A 65 -4.24 11.05 -14.77
C ALA A 65 -4.26 12.07 -15.93
N GLU A 66 -3.18 12.84 -16.10
CA GLU A 66 -3.03 13.84 -17.18
C GLU A 66 -2.78 13.21 -18.56
N GLU A 67 -2.25 11.99 -18.62
CA GLU A 67 -1.93 11.30 -19.89
C GLU A 67 -3.13 10.51 -20.48
N GLY A 68 -4.28 10.54 -19.82
CA GLY A 68 -5.51 9.83 -20.22
C GLY A 68 -6.63 10.70 -20.78
N ASP A 69 -6.42 12.02 -20.94
CA ASP A 69 -7.45 12.98 -21.41
C ASP A 69 -7.31 13.34 -22.91
N ASP A 70 -6.37 12.73 -23.62
CA ASP A 70 -6.26 12.77 -25.10
C ASP A 70 -6.78 11.45 -25.70
N ALA A 71 -8.10 11.26 -25.74
CA ALA A 71 -8.75 10.18 -26.50
C ALA A 71 -10.07 10.63 -27.15
#